data_AF-A0A9D2P0J4-F1
#
_entry.id   AF-A0A9D2P0J4-F1
#
_cell.length_a   1.000
_cell.length_b   1.000
_cell.length_c   1.000
_cell.angle_alpha   90.00
_cell.angle_beta   90.00
_cell.angle_gamma   90.00
#
_symmetry.space_group_name_H-M   'P 1'
#
loop_
_entity.id
_entity.type
_entity.pdbx_description
1 polymer ?
#
loop_
_entity_poly.entity_id
_entity_poly.type
_entity_poly.pdbx_seq_one_letter_code
_entity_poly.pdbx_strand_id
1 'polypeptide(L)' 'MNYRELIRKKREEKGISQNQLAKLLGISQPYMNQIETGSRNPTLPLLMKICDILEIPMFGENTQNE' A
#
# COMPACT_ATOMS: atom_id res chain seq x y z
N MET A 1 -9.38 0.46 -10.77
CA MET A 1 -8.89 0.14 -9.41
C MET A 1 -8.14 1.35 -8.89
N ASN A 2 -8.57 1.94 -7.77
CA ASN A 2 -7.85 3.05 -7.13
C ASN A 2 -6.63 2.48 -6.35
N TYR A 3 -5.56 3.27 -6.16
CA TYR A 3 -4.34 2.81 -5.48
C TYR A 3 -4.62 2.25 -4.07
N ARG A 4 -5.66 2.73 -3.39
CA ARG A 4 -6.09 2.24 -2.07
C ARG A 4 -6.62 0.80 -2.12
N GLU A 5 -7.41 0.50 -3.14
CA GLU A 5 -7.91 -0.86 -3.37
C GLU A 5 -6.77 -1.80 -3.75
N LEU A 6 -5.78 -1.30 -4.51
CA LEU A 6 -4.56 -2.05 -4.83
C LEU A 6 -3.73 -2.37 -3.59
N ILE A 7 -3.53 -1.40 -2.69
CA ILE A 7 -2.86 -1.59 -1.40
C ILE A 7 -3.56 -2.70 -0.61
N ARG A 8 -4.89 -2.60 -0.46
CA ARG A 8 -5.67 -3.59 0.29
C ARG A 8 -5.54 -4.98 -0.33
N LYS A 9 -5.71 -5.09 -1.66
CA LYS A 9 -5.60 -6.34 -2.40
C LYS A 9 -4.23 -6.98 -2.22
N LYS A 10 -3.15 -6.22 -2.40
CA LYS A 10 -1.77 -6.71 -2.27
C LYS A 10 -1.43 -7.11 -0.84
N ARG A 11 -1.96 -6.38 0.14
CA ARG A 11 -1.86 -6.75 1.55
C ARG A 11 -2.52 -8.10 1.84
N GLU A 12 -3.73 -8.32 1.31
CA GLU A 12 -4.48 -9.57 1.45
C GLU A 12 -3.81 -10.73 0.69
N GLU A 13 -3.28 -10.49 -0.52
CA GLU A 13 -2.46 -11.46 -1.28
C GLU A 13 -1.22 -11.94 -0.51
N LYS A 14 -0.57 -11.03 0.24
CA LYS A 14 0.57 -11.36 1.11
C LYS A 14 0.16 -12.02 2.44
N GLY A 15 -1.13 -12.18 2.72
CA GLY A 15 -1.63 -12.80 3.95
C GLY A 15 -1.35 -12.02 5.23
N ILE A 16 -1.07 -10.72 5.14
CA ILE A 16 -0.80 -9.87 6.31
C ILE A 16 -2.02 -9.01 6.68
N SER A 17 -2.24 -8.86 7.98
CA SER A 17 -3.27 -7.98 8.54
C SER A 17 -2.90 -6.50 8.42
N GLN A 18 -3.89 -5.61 8.54
CA GLN A 18 -3.64 -4.16 8.63
C GLN A 18 -2.71 -3.80 9.81
N ASN A 19 -2.80 -4.52 10.93
CA ASN A 19 -1.94 -4.31 12.10
C ASN A 19 -0.47 -4.68 11.78
N GLN A 20 -0.25 -5.82 11.12
CA GLN A 20 1.10 -6.22 10.69
C GLN A 20 1.70 -5.20 9.71
N LEU A 21 0.94 -4.76 8.71
CA LEU A 21 1.42 -3.72 7.79
C LEU A 21 1.70 -2.39 8.51
N ALA A 22 0.82 -1.96 9.40
CA ALA A 22 1.01 -0.75 10.20
C ALA A 22 2.29 -0.81 11.05
N LYS A 23 2.56 -1.97 11.68
CA LYS A 23 3.78 -2.20 12.46
C LYS A 23 5.05 -2.09 11.60
N LEU A 24 5.04 -2.65 10.38
CA LEU A 24 6.16 -2.54 9.43
C LEU A 24 6.40 -1.10 8.98
N LEU A 25 5.32 -0.31 8.86
CA LEU A 25 5.37 1.09 8.45
C LEU A 25 5.68 2.07 9.60
N GLY A 26 5.66 1.60 10.86
CA GLY A 26 5.80 2.45 12.03
C GLY A 26 4.61 3.39 12.26
N ILE A 27 3.40 2.97 11.87
CA ILE A 27 2.15 3.71 12.05
C ILE A 27 1.14 2.93 12.88
N SER A 28 0.03 3.56 13.25
CA SER A 28 -1.07 2.87 13.95
C SER A 28 -1.97 2.10 12.96
N GLN A 29 -2.56 0.98 13.41
CA GLN A 29 -3.53 0.23 12.60
C GLN A 29 -4.73 1.09 12.16
N PRO A 30 -5.30 1.98 13.01
CA PRO A 30 -6.37 2.87 12.57
C PRO A 30 -5.94 3.79 11.44
N TYR A 31 -4.69 4.28 11.44
CA TYR A 31 -4.18 5.10 10.34
C TYR A 31 -4.04 4.29 9.04
N MET A 32 -3.60 3.03 9.12
CA MET A 32 -3.60 2.12 7.96
C MET A 32 -5.01 1.89 7.41
N ASN A 33 -6.00 1.69 8.29
CA ASN A 33 -7.40 1.58 7.88
C ASN A 33 -7.91 2.86 7.21
N GLN A 34 -7.54 4.04 7.71
CA GLN A 34 -7.90 5.32 7.10
C GLN A 34 -7.33 5.47 5.67
N ILE A 35 -6.13 4.94 5.43
CA ILE A 35 -5.51 4.91 4.10
C ILE A 35 -6.28 3.98 3.16
N GLU A 36 -6.57 2.74 3.57
CA GLU A 36 -7.29 1.76 2.73
C GLU A 36 -8.75 2.17 2.45
N THR A 37 -9.39 2.85 3.39
CA THR A 37 -10.77 3.38 3.23
C THR A 37 -10.82 4.73 2.53
N GLY A 38 -9.68 5.39 2.34
CA GLY A 38 -9.59 6.71 1.70
C GLY A 38 -10.03 7.90 2.54
N SER A 39 -10.28 7.70 3.84
CA SER A 39 -10.51 8.82 4.77
C SER A 39 -9.24 9.63 5.03
N ARG A 40 -8.05 9.09 4.73
CA ARG A 40 -6.80 9.85 4.77
C ARG A 40 -5.85 9.46 3.64
N ASN A 41 -5.16 10.46 3.08
CA ASN A 41 -4.09 10.23 2.10
C ASN A 41 -2.76 10.03 2.85
N PRO A 42 -1.95 9.02 2.48
CA PRO A 42 -0.59 8.90 2.98
C PRO A 42 0.29 10.03 2.40
N THR A 43 1.38 10.36 3.10
CA THR A 43 2.44 11.18 2.51
C THR A 43 3.17 10.37 1.43
N LEU A 44 3.86 11.05 0.51
CA LEU A 44 4.64 10.36 -0.53
C LEU A 44 5.69 9.38 0.06
N PRO A 45 6.46 9.73 1.11
CA PRO A 45 7.35 8.78 1.77
C PRO A 45 6.65 7.56 2.35
N LEU A 46 5.47 7.73 2.94
CA LEU A 46 4.70 6.61 3.47
C LEU A 46 4.17 5.71 2.34
N LEU A 47 3.69 6.32 1.25
CA LEU A 47 3.23 5.59 0.07
C LEU A 47 4.35 4.77 -0.56
N MET A 48 5.57 5.32 -0.68
CA MET A 48 6.74 4.58 -1.17
C MET A 48 7.00 3.33 -0.30
N LYS A 49 7.03 3.48 1.02
CA LYS A 49 7.22 2.34 1.93
C LYS A 49 6.11 1.29 1.82
N ILE A 50 4.86 1.72 1.63
CA ILE A 50 3.74 0.80 1.38
C ILE A 50 4.01 0.01 0.11
N CYS A 51 4.40 0.69 -0.97
CA CYS A 51 4.70 0.04 -2.24
C CYS A 51 5.86 -0.96 -2.11
N ASP A 52 6.93 -0.62 -1.39
CA ASP A 52 8.08 -1.50 -1.18
C ASP A 52 7.69 -2.77 -0.42
N ILE A 53 6.96 -2.65 0.69
CA ILE A 53 6.53 -3.80 1.51
C ILE A 53 5.55 -4.70 0.75
N LEU A 54 4.67 -4.08 -0.04
CA LEU A 54 3.63 -4.78 -0.79
C LEU A 54 4.06 -5.19 -2.20
N GLU A 55 5.31 -4.94 -2.59
CA GLU A 55 5.85 -5.22 -3.93
C GLU A 55 4.94 -4.64 -5.04
N ILE A 56 4.51 -3.39 -4.85
CA ILE A 56 3.73 -2.64 -5.84
C ILE A 56 4.69 -1.79 -6.67
N PRO A 57 4.78 -1.98 -8.00
CA PRO A 57 5.55 -1.10 -8.86
C PRO A 57 5.03 0.34 -8.78
N MET A 58 5.90 1.29 -8.45
CA MET A 58 5.51 2.71 -8.32
C MET A 58 5.31 3.38 -9.68
N PHE A 59 6.03 2.90 -10.69
CA PHE A 59 5.88 3.28 -12.08
C PHE A 59 5.42 2.04 -12.82
N GLY A 60 4.45 2.20 -13.73
CA GLY A 60 4.11 1.11 -14.63
C GLY A 60 5.35 0.71 -15.40
N GLU A 61 5.62 -0.59 -15.49
CA GLU A 61 6.62 -1.07 -16.43
C GLU A 61 6.19 -0.59 -17.81
N ASN A 62 6.98 0.29 -18.44
CA ASN A 62 6.85 0.55 -19.86
C ASN A 62 7.21 -0.76 -20.54
N THR A 63 6.22 -1.62 -20.80
CA THR A 63 6.39 -2.70 -21.77
C THR A 63 6.49 -2.04 -23.14
N GLN A 64 7.67 -1.49 -23.45
CA GLN A 64 8.12 -1.41 -24.82
C GLN A 64 8.52 -2.83 -25.21
N ASN A 65 7.52 -3.64 -25.55
CA ASN A 65 7.73 -4.84 -26.33
C ASN A 65 7.18 -4.50 -27.72
N GLU A 66 8.13 -4.15 -28.60
CA GLU A 66 8.12 -4.17 -30.07
C GLU A 66 6.84 -3.72 -30.83
#